data_AF-A0AAU2A3N3-F1
#
_entry.id   AF-A0AAU2A3N3-F1
#
_cell.length_a   1.000
_cell.length_b   1.000
_cell.length_c   1.000
_cell.angle_alpha   90.00
_cell.angle_beta   90.00
_cell.angle_gamma   90.00
#
_symmetry.space_group_name_H-M   'P 1'
#
loop_
_entity.id
_entity.type
_entity.pdbx_description
1 polymer ?
#
loop_
_entity_poly.entity_id
_entity_poly.type
_entity_poly.pdbx_seq_one_letter_code
_entity_poly.pdbx_strand_id
1 'polypeptide(L)'
;MGGNRDTNQNPNHHSTYDIGRQEARTINNADTINISYRDPGPVESAEQFLRLGETSLHQGLYDSAVAHLTKCVGLGLSDPSAAAHARFLLALATLRGKRPSLCTGAELTSVVSLLSPLLEPSARFLVALVEEDRTNAWMASSEVPVSLRLSARQVDRSHADLIRRHVPAPQSRVWQALNERAGGTTS
;
A
#
# COMPACT_ATOMS: atom_id res chain seq x y z
N MET A 1 -10.97 89.20 16.80
CA MET A 1 -9.58 89.70 16.90
C MET A 1 -8.88 88.82 17.93
N GLY A 2 -7.67 88.29 17.75
CA GLY A 2 -6.79 88.28 16.58
C GLY A 2 -5.31 88.21 16.99
N GLY A 3 -4.63 87.08 16.74
CA GLY A 3 -3.19 86.88 17.01
C GLY A 3 -2.79 86.79 18.50
N ASN A 4 -1.55 86.45 18.86
CA ASN A 4 -0.47 85.80 18.10
C ASN A 4 0.64 85.29 19.04
N ARG A 5 1.25 84.13 18.71
CA ARG A 5 2.66 83.71 18.97
C ARG A 5 3.30 83.64 20.40
N ASP A 6 3.71 82.40 20.71
CA ASP A 6 5.08 81.93 21.00
C ASP A 6 5.77 82.14 22.38
N THR A 7 6.71 81.20 22.65
CA THR A 7 7.69 81.08 23.77
C THR A 7 7.17 80.55 25.12
N ASN A 8 7.93 79.80 25.94
CA ASN A 8 9.03 78.82 25.73
C ASN A 8 9.26 78.02 27.05
N GLN A 9 9.64 76.72 26.99
CA GLN A 9 10.27 75.86 28.04
C GLN A 9 9.72 75.82 29.50
N ASN A 10 9.16 74.69 30.01
CA ASN A 10 9.81 73.48 30.63
C ASN A 10 9.97 73.61 32.19
N PRO A 11 10.05 72.56 33.06
CA PRO A 11 10.00 71.08 32.88
C PRO A 11 9.10 70.26 33.87
N ASN A 12 9.20 68.92 33.78
CA ASN A 12 8.73 67.87 34.72
C ASN A 12 7.21 67.59 34.72
N HIS A 13 6.69 66.36 34.88
CA HIS A 13 7.25 65.09 35.40
C HIS A 13 6.39 63.88 34.91
N HIS A 14 6.99 62.68 34.78
CA HIS A 14 6.31 61.37 34.48
C HIS A 14 5.72 61.20 33.04
N SER A 15 5.71 60.02 32.39
CA SER A 15 6.16 58.66 32.78
C SER A 15 6.56 57.82 31.55
N THR A 16 7.60 56.97 31.67
CA THR A 16 7.74 55.56 31.21
C THR A 16 6.88 55.06 30.02
N TYR A 17 7.35 54.34 28.98
CA TYR A 17 8.43 53.35 28.82
C TYR A 17 8.79 53.24 27.31
N ASP A 18 9.70 52.40 26.80
CA ASP A 18 11.09 52.05 27.18
C ASP A 18 11.63 51.02 26.15
N ILE A 19 12.68 51.36 25.39
CA ILE A 19 13.46 50.42 24.56
C ILE A 19 14.92 50.88 24.49
N GLY A 20 15.83 50.07 25.03
CA GLY A 20 17.21 50.03 24.54
C GLY A 20 18.32 50.01 25.57
N ARG A 21 18.74 48.80 25.99
CA ARG A 21 20.18 48.52 26.15
C ARG A 21 20.51 47.04 26.05
N GLN A 22 21.31 46.69 25.05
CA GLN A 22 22.07 45.44 25.03
C GLN A 22 23.26 45.62 25.97
N GLU A 23 23.39 44.73 26.96
CA GLU A 23 24.69 44.49 27.61
C GLU A 23 24.93 42.99 27.68
N ALA A 24 26.10 42.58 27.18
CA ALA A 24 26.44 41.17 26.98
C ALA A 24 26.67 40.47 28.32
N ARG A 25 26.10 39.26 28.47
CA ARG A 25 26.54 38.29 29.48
C ARG A 25 26.95 37.01 28.78
N THR A 26 28.26 36.87 28.59
CA THR A 26 28.90 35.64 28.15
C THR A 26 28.64 34.55 29.18
N ILE A 27 27.89 33.50 28.79
CA ILE A 27 27.81 32.27 29.57
C ILE A 27 28.41 31.17 28.69
N ASN A 28 29.68 30.85 28.98
CA ASN A 28 30.29 29.62 28.49
C ASN A 28 29.61 28.45 29.20
N ASN A 29 28.80 27.67 28.49
CA ASN A 29 28.46 26.30 28.87
C ASN A 29 28.48 25.44 27.62
N ALA A 30 29.49 24.57 27.54
CA ALA A 30 29.73 23.68 26.42
C ALA A 30 28.85 22.42 26.51
N ASP A 31 27.53 22.62 26.47
CA ASP A 31 26.54 21.59 26.18
C ASP A 31 25.84 21.94 24.86
N THR A 32 26.63 21.96 23.78
CA THR A 32 26.06 21.86 22.44
C THR A 32 25.42 20.49 22.35
N ILE A 33 24.10 20.43 22.57
CA ILE A 33 23.31 19.22 22.35
C ILE A 33 23.57 18.82 20.90
N ASN A 34 24.37 17.77 20.72
CA ASN A 34 24.56 17.11 19.44
C ASN A 34 23.27 16.33 19.16
N ILE A 35 22.20 17.07 18.85
CA ILE A 35 21.15 16.59 17.97
C ILE A 35 21.84 16.43 16.64
N SER A 36 22.57 15.33 16.51
CA SER A 36 22.89 14.75 15.23
C SER A 36 21.54 14.62 14.56
N TYR A 37 21.29 15.51 13.59
CA TYR A 37 20.30 15.28 12.57
C TYR A 37 20.75 13.97 11.94
N ARG A 38 20.17 12.88 12.45
CA ARG A 38 20.21 11.58 11.84
C ARG A 38 19.55 11.82 10.50
N ASP A 39 20.40 12.02 9.49
CA ASP A 39 20.01 12.21 8.11
C ASP A 39 18.89 11.20 7.84
N PRO A 40 17.66 11.65 7.54
CA PRO A 40 16.56 10.73 7.34
C PRO A 40 16.94 9.88 6.15
N GLY A 41 17.39 8.65 6.43
CA GLY A 41 17.81 7.70 5.42
C GLY A 41 16.74 7.63 4.33
N PRO A 42 17.16 7.50 3.06
CA PRO A 42 16.34 7.85 1.89
C PRO A 42 14.92 7.36 2.07
N VAL A 43 13.96 8.29 2.10
CA VAL A 43 12.56 8.02 2.46
C VAL A 43 12.04 6.92 1.54
N GLU A 44 11.94 5.69 2.06
CA GLU A 44 11.62 4.51 1.28
C GLU A 44 10.20 4.69 0.71
N SER A 45 10.11 4.94 -0.60
CA SER A 45 8.85 5.31 -1.22
C SER A 45 7.91 4.11 -1.36
N ALA A 46 6.62 4.35 -1.48
CA ALA A 46 5.64 3.27 -1.68
C ALA A 46 5.95 2.45 -2.95
N GLU A 47 6.48 3.10 -4.00
CA GLU A 47 6.93 2.46 -5.25
C GLU A 47 8.19 1.60 -5.06
N GLN A 48 9.10 1.98 -4.16
CA GLN A 48 10.25 1.15 -3.80
C GLN A 48 9.79 -0.14 -3.11
N PHE A 49 8.87 -0.03 -2.15
CA PHE A 49 8.28 -1.19 -1.49
C PHE A 49 7.45 -2.07 -2.44
N LEU A 50 6.78 -1.47 -3.43
CA LEU A 50 6.08 -2.23 -4.48
C LEU A 50 7.06 -3.12 -5.24
N ARG A 51 8.14 -2.54 -5.80
CA ARG A 51 9.17 -3.29 -6.55
C ARG A 51 9.84 -4.37 -5.73
N LEU A 52 10.17 -4.08 -4.46
CA LEU A 52 10.75 -5.07 -3.54
C LEU A 52 9.77 -6.19 -3.21
N GLY A 53 8.48 -5.87 -3.04
CA GLY A 53 7.42 -6.84 -2.76
C GLY A 53 7.13 -7.78 -3.93
N GLU A 54 7.03 -7.21 -5.13
CA GLU A 54 6.88 -7.93 -6.40
C GLU A 54 8.08 -8.87 -6.65
N THR A 55 9.31 -8.36 -6.47
CA THR A 55 10.54 -9.16 -6.59
C THR A 55 10.55 -10.32 -5.59
N SER A 56 10.23 -10.07 -4.32
CA SER A 56 10.13 -11.12 -3.30
C SER A 56 9.07 -12.18 -3.65
N LEU A 57 7.89 -11.76 -4.15
CA LEU A 57 6.83 -12.67 -4.56
C LEU A 57 7.29 -13.55 -5.74
N HIS A 58 7.91 -12.95 -6.76
CA HIS A 58 8.48 -13.68 -7.89
C HIS A 58 9.61 -14.65 -7.52
N GLN A 59 10.28 -14.45 -6.39
CA GLN A 59 11.27 -15.38 -5.83
C GLN A 59 10.66 -16.43 -4.89
N GLY A 60 9.37 -16.33 -4.55
CA GLY A 60 8.70 -17.20 -3.56
C GLY A 60 9.03 -16.85 -2.11
N LEU A 61 9.63 -15.69 -1.85
CA LEU A 61 9.97 -15.18 -0.52
C LEU A 61 8.73 -14.53 0.12
N TYR A 62 7.72 -15.34 0.41
CA TYR A 62 6.37 -14.86 0.75
C TYR A 62 6.30 -13.93 1.96
N ASP A 63 7.02 -14.22 3.05
CA ASP A 63 6.99 -13.35 4.24
C ASP A 63 7.67 -11.99 3.99
N SER A 64 8.74 -11.96 3.18
CA SER A 64 9.35 -10.72 2.70
C SER A 64 8.42 -9.95 1.75
N ALA A 65 7.70 -10.66 0.87
CA ALA A 65 6.71 -10.05 -0.02
C ALA A 65 5.56 -9.41 0.78
N VAL A 66 4.99 -10.12 1.76
CA VAL A 66 3.98 -9.58 2.68
C VAL A 66 4.53 -8.35 3.42
N ALA A 67 5.74 -8.40 3.98
CA ALA A 67 6.32 -7.28 4.71
C ALA A 67 6.49 -6.02 3.84
N HIS A 68 7.03 -6.15 2.63
CA HIS A 68 7.19 -5.02 1.71
C HIS A 68 5.83 -4.50 1.19
N LEU A 69 4.94 -5.37 0.75
CA LEU A 69 3.65 -4.96 0.18
C LEU A 69 2.71 -4.35 1.23
N THR A 70 2.75 -4.81 2.49
CA THR A 70 2.03 -4.16 3.59
C THR A 70 2.54 -2.73 3.83
N LYS A 71 3.86 -2.49 3.80
CA LYS A 71 4.43 -1.13 3.87
C LYS A 71 3.98 -0.26 2.68
N CYS A 72 4.05 -0.81 1.46
CA CYS A 72 3.58 -0.14 0.24
C CYS A 72 2.11 0.32 0.35
N VAL A 73 1.21 -0.60 0.72
CA VAL A 73 -0.23 -0.31 0.87
C VAL A 73 -0.49 0.67 2.03
N GLY A 74 0.30 0.61 3.11
CA GLY A 74 0.18 1.50 4.26
C GLY A 74 0.68 2.93 4.02
N LEU A 75 1.73 3.12 3.21
CA LEU A 75 2.20 4.45 2.78
C LEU A 75 1.26 5.07 1.73
N GLY A 76 0.60 4.24 0.93
CA GLY A 76 -0.30 4.68 -0.13
C GLY A 76 0.44 5.01 -1.42
N LEU A 77 -0.22 4.74 -2.55
CA LEU A 77 0.23 5.09 -3.90
C LEU A 77 -0.77 6.08 -4.49
N SER A 78 -0.25 7.15 -5.10
CA SER A 78 -1.08 8.19 -5.72
C SER A 78 -1.80 7.72 -7.00
N ASP A 79 -1.24 6.74 -7.69
CA ASP A 79 -1.89 6.06 -8.80
C ASP A 79 -2.84 4.96 -8.29
N PRO A 80 -4.16 5.05 -8.56
CA PRO A 80 -5.12 4.01 -8.20
C PRO A 80 -4.80 2.64 -8.82
N SER A 81 -4.19 2.58 -10.02
CA SER A 81 -3.87 1.32 -10.69
C SER A 81 -2.75 0.59 -9.95
N ALA A 82 -1.62 1.25 -9.68
CA ALA A 82 -0.55 0.73 -8.84
C ALA A 82 -1.04 0.39 -7.42
N ALA A 83 -1.94 1.20 -6.84
CA ALA A 83 -2.55 0.92 -5.53
C ALA A 83 -3.44 -0.34 -5.51
N ALA A 84 -4.14 -0.64 -6.62
CA ALA A 84 -4.90 -1.87 -6.79
C ALA A 84 -3.98 -3.08 -7.02
N HIS A 85 -2.95 -2.92 -7.87
CA HIS A 85 -1.95 -3.94 -8.12
C HIS A 85 -1.18 -4.34 -6.85
N ALA A 86 -0.74 -3.38 -6.03
CA ALA A 86 -0.09 -3.64 -4.74
C ALA A 86 -0.95 -4.51 -3.80
N ARG A 87 -2.27 -4.23 -3.72
CA ARG A 87 -3.23 -5.03 -2.94
C ARG A 87 -3.43 -6.43 -3.51
N PHE A 88 -3.48 -6.55 -4.83
CA PHE A 88 -3.56 -7.85 -5.53
C PHE A 88 -2.31 -8.71 -5.27
N LEU A 89 -1.11 -8.14 -5.37
CA LEU A 89 0.14 -8.84 -5.02
C LEU A 89 0.17 -9.23 -3.54
N LEU A 90 -0.31 -8.36 -2.63
CA LEU A 90 -0.35 -8.65 -1.19
C LEU A 90 -1.30 -9.82 -0.88
N ALA A 91 -2.44 -9.90 -1.58
CA ALA A 91 -3.36 -11.03 -1.46
C ALA A 91 -2.70 -12.35 -1.90
N LEU A 92 -1.98 -12.36 -3.03
CA LEU A 92 -1.20 -13.53 -3.47
C LEU A 92 -0.10 -13.91 -2.48
N ALA A 93 0.64 -12.92 -1.94
CA ALA A 93 1.68 -13.13 -0.95
C ALA A 93 1.11 -13.71 0.37
N THR A 94 -0.08 -13.26 0.78
CA THR A 94 -0.81 -13.74 1.98
C THR A 94 -1.22 -15.21 1.85
N LEU A 95 -1.53 -15.69 0.64
CA LEU A 95 -1.78 -17.11 0.37
C LEU A 95 -0.51 -17.97 0.44
N ARG A 96 0.69 -17.37 0.44
CA ARG A 96 1.99 -18.03 0.65
C ARG A 96 2.26 -19.24 -0.28
N GLY A 97 1.76 -19.22 -1.51
CA GLY A 97 1.89 -20.35 -2.44
C GLY A 97 1.00 -21.55 -2.12
N LYS A 98 0.09 -21.43 -1.13
CA LYS A 98 -0.80 -22.50 -0.69
C LYS A 98 -2.10 -22.51 -1.49
N ARG A 99 -2.72 -23.69 -1.55
CA ARG A 99 -4.11 -23.85 -1.97
C ARG A 99 -5.04 -23.14 -0.97
N PRO A 100 -6.09 -22.39 -1.38
CA PRO A 100 -6.96 -21.65 -0.46
C PRO A 100 -7.60 -22.51 0.64
N SER A 101 -8.03 -23.74 0.33
CA SER A 101 -8.55 -24.71 1.30
C SER A 101 -7.53 -25.19 2.37
N LEU A 102 -6.25 -24.86 2.23
CA LEU A 102 -5.19 -25.12 3.22
C LEU A 102 -4.78 -23.86 4.01
N CYS A 103 -5.39 -22.72 3.73
CA CYS A 103 -5.17 -21.48 4.46
C CYS A 103 -6.11 -21.39 5.67
N THR A 104 -5.69 -20.65 6.70
CA THR A 104 -6.55 -20.36 7.85
C THR A 104 -7.70 -19.43 7.46
N GLY A 105 -8.82 -19.50 8.19
CA GLY A 105 -9.95 -18.58 7.96
C GLY A 105 -9.56 -17.10 8.08
N ALA A 106 -8.59 -16.78 8.95
CA ALA A 106 -8.03 -15.44 9.09
C ALA A 106 -7.25 -15.00 7.84
N GLU A 107 -6.33 -15.83 7.33
CA GLU A 107 -5.60 -15.56 6.08
C GLU A 107 -6.57 -15.33 4.90
N LEU A 108 -7.62 -16.15 4.78
CA LEU A 108 -8.64 -16.00 3.73
C LEU A 108 -9.48 -14.73 3.90
N THR A 109 -9.81 -14.35 5.15
CA THR A 109 -10.53 -13.11 5.44
C THR A 109 -9.70 -11.88 5.08
N SER A 110 -8.40 -11.89 5.38
CA SER A 110 -7.47 -10.84 4.95
C SER A 110 -7.37 -10.75 3.43
N VAL A 111 -7.26 -11.89 2.73
CA VAL A 111 -7.24 -11.95 1.25
C VAL A 111 -8.50 -11.34 0.64
N VAL A 112 -9.69 -11.72 1.13
CA VAL A 112 -10.95 -11.13 0.66
C VAL A 112 -10.99 -9.63 0.97
N SER A 113 -10.65 -9.21 2.20
CA SER A 113 -10.65 -7.79 2.59
C SER A 113 -9.70 -6.91 1.77
N LEU A 114 -8.59 -7.45 1.26
CA LEU A 114 -7.66 -6.74 0.38
C LEU A 114 -8.23 -6.55 -1.04
N LEU A 115 -9.07 -7.48 -1.50
CA LEU A 115 -9.57 -7.56 -2.88
C LEU A 115 -10.98 -6.98 -3.04
N SER A 116 -11.84 -7.02 -2.02
CA SER A 116 -13.22 -6.51 -2.09
C SER A 116 -13.37 -5.05 -2.54
N PRO A 117 -12.45 -4.11 -2.24
CA PRO A 117 -12.52 -2.74 -2.77
C PRO A 117 -12.19 -2.62 -4.26
N LEU A 118 -11.68 -3.68 -4.91
CA LEU A 118 -11.15 -3.63 -6.26
C LEU A 118 -12.18 -4.13 -7.28
N LEU A 119 -12.46 -3.32 -8.30
CA LEU A 119 -13.38 -3.66 -9.39
C LEU A 119 -12.73 -4.49 -10.51
N GLU A 120 -11.39 -4.58 -10.50
CA GLU A 120 -10.61 -5.24 -11.53
C GLU A 120 -11.00 -6.70 -11.74
N PRO A 121 -11.09 -7.19 -13.00
CA PRO A 121 -11.42 -8.60 -13.28
C PRO A 121 -10.49 -9.58 -12.55
N SER A 122 -9.21 -9.22 -12.43
CA SER A 122 -8.19 -10.06 -11.78
C SER A 122 -8.44 -10.25 -10.28
N ALA A 123 -8.89 -9.20 -9.59
CA ALA A 123 -9.22 -9.25 -8.16
C ALA A 123 -10.49 -10.08 -7.93
N ARG A 124 -11.55 -9.82 -8.71
CA ARG A 124 -12.81 -10.59 -8.65
C ARG A 124 -12.61 -12.07 -8.97
N PHE A 125 -11.75 -12.39 -9.94
CA PHE A 125 -11.41 -13.77 -10.28
C PHE A 125 -10.65 -14.49 -9.15
N LEU A 126 -9.70 -13.81 -8.51
CA LEU A 126 -8.96 -14.36 -7.36
C LEU A 126 -9.88 -14.57 -6.14
N VAL A 127 -10.84 -13.67 -5.88
CA VAL A 127 -11.88 -13.91 -4.87
C VAL A 127 -12.71 -15.15 -5.22
N ALA A 128 -13.24 -15.25 -6.44
CA ALA A 128 -14.04 -16.41 -6.85
C ALA A 128 -13.27 -17.74 -6.74
N LEU A 129 -11.97 -17.74 -7.04
CA LEU A 129 -11.07 -18.88 -6.87
C LEU A 129 -10.94 -19.29 -5.39
N VAL A 130 -10.68 -18.31 -4.52
CA VAL A 130 -10.58 -18.52 -3.07
C VAL A 130 -11.90 -19.04 -2.50
N GLU A 131 -13.04 -18.53 -2.97
CA GLU A 131 -14.36 -18.93 -2.50
C GLU A 131 -14.79 -20.32 -2.96
N GLU A 132 -14.58 -20.67 -4.23
CA GLU A 132 -14.89 -22.02 -4.72
C GLU A 132 -14.02 -23.08 -4.03
N ASP A 133 -12.73 -22.80 -3.87
CA ASP A 133 -11.80 -23.78 -3.29
C ASP A 133 -12.01 -23.94 -1.78
N ARG A 134 -12.18 -22.85 -1.01
CA ARG A 134 -12.42 -22.92 0.45
C ARG A 134 -13.73 -23.62 0.82
N THR A 135 -14.74 -23.55 -0.06
CA THR A 135 -16.05 -24.20 0.14
C THR A 135 -16.13 -25.60 -0.45
N ASN A 136 -15.12 -26.02 -1.21
CA ASN A 136 -15.11 -27.24 -2.03
C ASN A 136 -16.32 -27.34 -2.99
N ALA A 137 -16.85 -26.21 -3.47
CA ALA A 137 -18.03 -26.18 -4.34
C ALA A 137 -17.82 -26.86 -5.71
N TRP A 138 -16.56 -27.10 -6.09
CA TRP A 138 -16.17 -27.94 -7.24
C TRP A 138 -16.57 -29.42 -7.08
N MET A 139 -16.85 -29.92 -5.87
CA MET A 139 -17.32 -31.30 -5.68
C MET A 139 -18.74 -31.55 -6.24
N ALA A 140 -19.54 -30.50 -6.44
CA ALA A 140 -20.89 -30.62 -7.00
C ALA A 140 -20.91 -30.80 -8.53
N SER A 141 -19.86 -30.40 -9.23
CA SER A 141 -19.68 -30.63 -10.67
C SER A 141 -18.24 -30.30 -11.06
N SER A 142 -17.63 -31.18 -11.86
CA SER A 142 -16.28 -30.99 -12.42
C SER A 142 -16.25 -30.20 -13.72
N GLU A 143 -17.40 -29.83 -14.30
CA GLU A 143 -17.44 -29.09 -15.56
C GLU A 143 -17.23 -27.58 -15.33
N VAL A 144 -16.23 -27.00 -15.98
CA VAL A 144 -16.00 -25.55 -16.01
C VAL A 144 -17.12 -24.86 -16.83
N PRO A 145 -17.93 -23.96 -16.25
CA PRO A 145 -18.97 -23.24 -17.00
C PRO A 145 -18.37 -22.24 -18.00
N VAL A 146 -19.07 -22.01 -19.11
CA VAL A 146 -18.68 -21.02 -20.14
C VAL A 146 -18.50 -19.61 -19.56
N SER A 147 -19.29 -19.23 -18.55
CA SER A 147 -19.16 -17.95 -17.85
C SER A 147 -17.81 -17.80 -17.13
N LEU A 148 -17.28 -18.87 -16.51
CA LEU A 148 -15.95 -18.84 -15.89
C LEU A 148 -14.85 -18.73 -16.95
N ARG A 149 -14.98 -19.41 -18.10
CA ARG A 149 -14.04 -19.27 -19.23
C ARG A 149 -14.01 -17.83 -19.77
N LEU A 150 -15.17 -17.19 -19.90
CA LEU A 150 -15.27 -15.79 -20.32
C LEU A 150 -14.68 -14.84 -19.27
N SER A 151 -14.88 -15.10 -17.97
CA SER A 151 -14.26 -14.34 -16.88
C SER A 151 -12.73 -14.49 -16.88
N ALA A 152 -12.21 -15.71 -17.04
CA ALA A 152 -10.77 -15.98 -17.12
C ALA A 152 -10.08 -15.25 -18.29
N ARG A 153 -10.79 -15.01 -19.39
CA ARG A 153 -10.29 -14.21 -20.53
C ARG A 153 -10.14 -12.72 -20.21
N GLN A 154 -10.89 -12.19 -19.24
CA GLN A 154 -10.82 -10.79 -18.78
C GLN A 154 -9.70 -10.52 -17.77
N VAL A 155 -9.13 -11.58 -17.16
CA VAL A 155 -7.95 -11.46 -16.28
C VAL A 155 -6.75 -11.05 -17.13
N ASP A 156 -5.95 -10.08 -16.69
CA ASP A 156 -4.72 -9.73 -17.39
C ASP A 156 -3.78 -10.95 -17.52
N ARG A 157 -2.90 -10.98 -18.53
CA ARG A 157 -1.95 -12.09 -18.70
C ARG A 157 -0.96 -12.19 -17.53
N SER A 158 -0.38 -11.07 -17.09
CA SER A 158 0.57 -11.08 -15.97
C SER A 158 -0.08 -11.53 -14.66
N HIS A 159 -1.29 -11.03 -14.37
CA HIS A 159 -2.07 -11.46 -13.22
C HIS A 159 -2.51 -12.92 -13.30
N ALA A 160 -2.86 -13.42 -14.49
CA ALA A 160 -3.18 -14.83 -14.67
C ALA A 160 -1.97 -15.74 -14.40
N ASP A 161 -0.78 -15.34 -14.85
CA ASP A 161 0.47 -16.07 -14.62
C ASP A 161 0.84 -16.08 -13.13
N LEU A 162 0.69 -14.95 -12.45
CA LEU A 162 0.85 -14.82 -11.00
C LEU A 162 -0.14 -15.69 -10.21
N ILE A 163 -1.43 -15.70 -10.57
CA ILE A 163 -2.44 -16.56 -9.91
C ILE A 163 -2.08 -18.03 -10.11
N ARG A 164 -1.78 -18.47 -11.35
CA ARG A 164 -1.40 -19.86 -11.63
C ARG A 164 -0.16 -20.30 -10.85
N ARG A 165 0.81 -19.41 -10.67
CA ARG A 165 2.07 -19.67 -9.96
C ARG A 165 1.93 -19.70 -8.44
N HIS A 166 1.11 -18.82 -7.86
CA HIS A 166 1.07 -18.61 -6.41
C HIS A 166 -0.22 -19.11 -5.72
N VAL A 167 -1.21 -19.59 -6.47
CA VAL A 167 -2.47 -20.13 -5.93
C VAL A 167 -2.80 -21.48 -6.57
N PRO A 168 -2.12 -22.58 -6.16
CA PRO A 168 -2.36 -23.90 -6.73
C PRO A 168 -3.71 -24.47 -6.25
N ALA A 169 -4.67 -24.64 -7.15
CA ALA A 169 -5.98 -25.23 -6.83
C ALA A 169 -6.54 -26.08 -8.00
N PRO A 170 -5.86 -27.15 -8.43
CA PRO A 170 -6.17 -27.85 -9.69
C PRO A 170 -7.56 -28.48 -9.76
N GLN A 171 -8.23 -28.70 -8.63
CA GLN A 171 -9.62 -29.18 -8.57
C GLN A 171 -10.66 -28.06 -8.71
N SER A 172 -10.31 -26.79 -8.48
CA SER A 172 -11.20 -25.65 -8.69
C SER A 172 -11.43 -25.43 -10.19
N ARG A 173 -12.71 -25.29 -10.57
CA ARG A 173 -13.11 -24.93 -11.94
C ARG A 173 -12.69 -23.51 -12.31
N VAL A 174 -12.67 -22.58 -11.34
CA VAL A 174 -12.10 -21.25 -11.54
C VAL A 174 -10.61 -21.35 -11.91
N TRP A 175 -9.85 -22.18 -11.20
CA TRP A 175 -8.43 -22.41 -11.54
C TRP A 175 -8.25 -23.10 -12.90
N GLN A 176 -9.10 -24.08 -13.22
CA GLN A 176 -9.09 -24.79 -14.51
C GLN A 176 -9.41 -23.84 -15.67
N ALA A 177 -10.41 -22.97 -15.55
CA ALA A 177 -10.74 -21.95 -16.56
C ALA A 177 -9.54 -21.05 -16.91
N LEU A 178 -8.70 -20.73 -15.91
CA LEU A 178 -7.48 -19.93 -16.11
C LEU A 178 -6.37 -20.71 -16.83
N ASN A 179 -6.34 -22.03 -16.70
CA ASN A 179 -5.35 -22.89 -17.36
C ASN A 179 -5.78 -23.33 -18.76
N GLU A 180 -7.06 -23.59 -18.99
CA GLU A 180 -7.62 -23.79 -20.34
C GLU A 180 -7.30 -22.60 -21.26
N ARG A 181 -7.37 -21.37 -20.74
CA ARG A 181 -6.93 -20.15 -21.45
C ARG A 181 -5.48 -20.25 -21.94
N ALA A 182 -4.58 -20.81 -21.14
CA ALA A 182 -3.15 -20.93 -21.46
C ALA A 182 -2.84 -22.10 -22.40
N GLY A 183 -3.66 -23.16 -22.40
CA GLY A 183 -3.59 -24.26 -23.37
C GLY A 183 -4.20 -23.93 -24.74
N GLY A 184 -4.88 -22.79 -24.87
CA GLY A 184 -5.63 -22.37 -26.05
C GLY A 184 -4.80 -21.92 -27.27
N THR A 185 -3.89 -22.78 -27.75
CA THR A 185 -3.18 -22.61 -29.02
C THR A 185 -3.12 -23.91 -29.83
N THR A 186 -4.27 -24.57 -30.06
CA THR A 186 -4.53 -25.47 -31.21
C THR A 186 -5.99 -25.96 -31.16
N SER A 187 -6.83 -25.43 -32.05
CA SER A 187 -7.96 -26.10 -32.74
C SER A 187 -8.55 -25.11 -33.75
#